data_AF-A0A062XZY4-F1
#
_entry.id   AF-A0A062XZY4-F1
#
_cell.length_a   1.000
_cell.length_b   1.000
_cell.length_c   1.000
_cell.angle_alpha   90.00
_cell.angle_beta   90.00
_cell.angle_gamma   90.00
#
_symmetry.space_group_name_H-M   'P 1'
#
loop_
_entity.id
_entity.type
_entity.pdbx_description
1 polymer ?
#
loop_
_entity_poly.entity_id
_entity_poly.type
_entity_poly.pdbx_seq_one_letter_code
_entity_poly.pdbx_strand_id
1 'polypeptide(L)'
;MPKFNLLDEPWIPVFKDGKVTEVGLAAALLEAHTIERIEVASPLEEAALHRLLLAVLYRALPPVQDVYAAMDVLEKGEFDRGAIAAYLDRYHDRFYLFHERHPFWQIADLPQDEALPWSKLLPELSSGNNPTLFDHTTDENPPVASYAQAARALLVHQNFAPGGLLRRLGVGSAKDAPLARPAAFLPVGQNLFQTLVLNLVPDDCREPPIWETPPLTTRDVTGYATKWPLQGSARVFTWPSRGVLLLDSGGGVRWIAYGPGVEPLDVLWRDPMAAYRQDPKGNVLPLRLSTEKSFWRDFGALLPAAGGQWPGSLQWASSITDRGESSYTLRVLGQVSDQAKLLDIRREVYPLPQGLFSAEAQIILQRGLELAENLGKRLGTVSWHVAQALLGSKEKDQLQNFAASLPLRRLYWSELDLEFPSFLLRLRQGGALGFWREQLRTAAVRAWEETRRFLGTEGRHLKALGAGERAFAGALAVLKEREVNT
;
A
#
# COMPACT_ATOMS: atom_id res chain seq x y z
N MET A 1 -17.11 -24.43 -22.54
CA MET A 1 -15.77 -24.19 -23.12
C MET A 1 -15.03 -23.21 -22.25
N PRO A 2 -13.72 -23.39 -22.01
CA PRO A 2 -12.89 -22.41 -21.33
C PRO A 2 -12.97 -21.04 -22.02
N LYS A 3 -12.96 -19.95 -21.25
CA LYS A 3 -13.12 -18.58 -21.78
C LYS A 3 -12.24 -17.60 -21.02
N PHE A 4 -11.70 -16.64 -21.78
CA PHE A 4 -10.88 -15.53 -21.31
C PHE A 4 -9.61 -15.99 -20.57
N ASN A 5 -8.59 -16.42 -21.31
CA ASN A 5 -7.31 -16.82 -20.71
C ASN A 5 -6.48 -15.58 -20.36
N LEU A 6 -6.12 -15.43 -19.09
CA LEU A 6 -5.39 -14.26 -18.58
C LEU A 6 -3.95 -14.15 -19.10
N LEU A 7 -3.39 -15.21 -19.68
CA LEU A 7 -2.08 -15.16 -20.32
C LEU A 7 -2.13 -14.37 -21.63
N ASP A 8 -3.21 -14.55 -22.39
CA ASP A 8 -3.31 -14.12 -23.79
C ASP A 8 -4.19 -12.88 -23.97
N GLU A 9 -5.32 -12.84 -23.27
CA GLU A 9 -6.32 -11.78 -23.44
C GLU A 9 -5.83 -10.45 -22.86
N PRO A 10 -6.20 -9.29 -23.45
CA PRO A 10 -5.85 -7.99 -22.90
C PRO A 10 -6.65 -7.71 -21.62
N TRP A 11 -5.96 -7.58 -20.49
CA TRP A 11 -6.62 -7.24 -19.22
C TRP A 11 -5.75 -6.49 -18.21
N ILE A 12 -4.44 -6.37 -18.44
CA ILE A 12 -3.52 -5.61 -17.59
C ILE A 12 -3.30 -4.24 -18.23
N PRO A 13 -3.81 -3.14 -17.65
CA PRO A 13 -3.60 -1.80 -18.18
C PRO A 13 -2.15 -1.37 -17.97
N VAL A 14 -1.48 -1.01 -19.06
CA VAL A 14 -0.08 -0.58 -19.08
C VAL A 14 0.07 0.71 -19.85
N PHE A 15 1.02 1.55 -19.44
CA PHE A 15 1.47 2.70 -20.22
C PHE A 15 2.66 2.28 -21.07
N LYS A 16 2.50 2.35 -22.40
CA LYS A 16 3.49 1.96 -23.40
C LYS A 16 3.32 2.87 -24.62
N ASP A 17 4.45 3.34 -25.17
CA ASP A 17 4.48 4.21 -26.36
C ASP A 17 3.59 5.46 -26.23
N GLY A 18 3.58 6.08 -25.04
CA GLY A 18 2.83 7.32 -24.77
C GLY A 18 1.31 7.15 -24.61
N LYS A 19 0.78 5.92 -24.55
CA LYS A 19 -0.65 5.65 -24.39
C LYS A 19 -0.92 4.51 -23.40
N VAL A 20 -2.15 4.49 -22.87
CA VAL A 20 -2.65 3.38 -22.05
C VAL A 20 -3.24 2.31 -22.97
N THR A 21 -2.79 1.06 -22.81
CA THR A 21 -3.32 -0.12 -23.51
C THR A 21 -3.45 -1.28 -22.55
N GLU A 22 -4.33 -2.24 -22.82
CA GLU A 22 -4.40 -3.49 -22.05
C GLU A 22 -3.59 -4.59 -22.74
N VAL A 23 -2.86 -5.38 -21.97
CA VAL A 23 -2.07 -6.53 -22.44
C VAL A 23 -2.40 -7.79 -21.61
N GLY A 24 -2.07 -8.96 -22.14
CA GLY A 24 -2.12 -10.22 -21.40
C GLY A 24 -0.93 -10.38 -20.44
N LEU A 25 -1.04 -11.32 -19.51
CA LEU A 25 0.00 -11.56 -18.51
C LEU A 25 1.32 -12.05 -19.14
N ALA A 26 1.26 -12.82 -20.23
CA ALA A 26 2.46 -13.26 -20.94
C ALA A 26 3.21 -12.07 -21.55
N ALA A 27 2.50 -11.17 -22.24
CA ALA A 27 3.09 -9.96 -22.82
C ALA A 27 3.65 -9.01 -21.74
N ALA A 28 2.94 -8.83 -20.62
CA ALA A 28 3.41 -8.01 -19.51
C ALA A 28 4.77 -8.47 -18.94
N LEU A 29 5.06 -9.78 -18.96
CA LEU A 29 6.32 -10.36 -18.50
C LEU A 29 7.40 -10.38 -19.59
N LEU A 30 7.06 -10.83 -20.80
CA LEU A 30 8.02 -11.01 -21.90
C LEU A 30 8.47 -9.68 -22.54
N GLU A 31 7.62 -8.65 -22.46
CA GLU A 31 7.88 -7.31 -23.01
C GLU A 31 8.03 -6.24 -21.92
N ALA A 32 8.26 -6.67 -20.66
CA ALA A 32 8.33 -5.78 -19.49
C ALA A 32 9.32 -4.61 -19.65
N HIS A 33 10.39 -4.78 -20.45
CA HIS A 33 11.39 -3.75 -20.70
C HIS A 33 10.89 -2.63 -21.64
N THR A 34 9.86 -2.89 -22.42
CA THR A 34 9.21 -1.91 -23.33
C THR A 34 8.03 -1.18 -22.68
N ILE A 35 7.56 -1.67 -21.53
CA ILE A 35 6.41 -1.14 -20.82
C ILE A 35 6.91 -0.18 -19.74
N GLU A 36 6.49 1.07 -19.75
CA GLU A 36 6.93 2.05 -18.74
C GLU A 36 6.43 1.67 -17.34
N ARG A 37 5.14 1.31 -17.23
CA ARG A 37 4.52 0.94 -15.95
C ARG A 37 3.13 0.32 -16.17
N ILE A 38 2.63 -0.35 -15.15
CA ILE A 38 1.20 -0.62 -14.99
C ILE A 38 0.50 0.71 -14.70
N GLU A 39 -0.56 1.01 -15.44
CA GLU A 39 -1.27 2.30 -15.40
C GLU A 39 -2.74 2.07 -15.04
N VAL A 40 -3.00 2.06 -13.73
CA VAL A 40 -4.32 1.85 -13.15
C VAL A 40 -4.65 2.95 -12.15
N ALA A 41 -5.93 3.32 -12.09
CA ALA A 41 -6.42 4.33 -11.16
C ALA A 41 -6.37 3.84 -9.71
N SER A 42 -6.75 2.58 -9.46
CA SER A 42 -6.75 2.00 -8.11
C SER A 42 -5.33 1.61 -7.66
N PRO A 43 -4.84 2.12 -6.52
CA PRO A 43 -3.58 1.65 -5.91
C PRO A 43 -3.61 0.16 -5.54
N LEU A 44 -4.80 -0.39 -5.27
CA LEU A 44 -4.96 -1.80 -4.89
C LEU A 44 -4.79 -2.71 -6.11
N GLU A 45 -5.34 -2.31 -7.27
CA GLU A 45 -5.11 -3.01 -8.54
C GLU A 45 -3.61 -3.05 -8.87
N GLU A 46 -2.93 -1.92 -8.71
CA GLU A 46 -1.49 -1.83 -8.98
C GLU A 46 -0.70 -2.83 -8.12
N ALA A 47 -0.95 -2.84 -6.80
CA ALA A 47 -0.27 -3.76 -5.89
C ALA A 47 -0.58 -5.24 -6.22
N ALA A 48 -1.85 -5.57 -6.48
CA ALA A 48 -2.26 -6.94 -6.76
C ALA A 48 -1.70 -7.45 -8.10
N LEU A 49 -1.66 -6.60 -9.14
CA LEU A 49 -1.08 -6.95 -10.43
C LEU A 49 0.43 -7.20 -10.33
N HIS A 50 1.18 -6.34 -9.65
CA HIS A 50 2.62 -6.56 -9.44
C HIS A 50 2.89 -7.85 -8.66
N ARG A 51 2.10 -8.15 -7.62
CA ARG A 51 2.20 -9.41 -6.86
C ARG A 51 1.94 -10.63 -7.73
N LEU A 52 0.95 -10.58 -8.63
CA LEU A 52 0.71 -11.66 -9.57
C LEU A 52 1.90 -11.89 -10.51
N LEU A 53 2.43 -10.81 -11.11
CA LEU A 53 3.60 -10.90 -11.99
C LEU A 53 4.82 -11.46 -11.26
N LEU A 54 5.10 -10.98 -10.04
CA LEU A 54 6.19 -11.47 -9.21
C LEU A 54 6.01 -12.93 -8.83
N ALA A 55 4.79 -13.37 -8.49
CA ALA A 55 4.50 -14.76 -8.18
C ALA A 55 4.80 -15.69 -9.36
N VAL A 56 4.57 -15.25 -10.60
CA VAL A 56 4.99 -16.00 -11.80
C VAL A 56 6.51 -16.02 -11.91
N LEU A 57 7.18 -14.87 -11.76
CA LEU A 57 8.65 -14.78 -11.86
C LEU A 57 9.37 -15.65 -10.83
N TYR A 58 8.89 -15.69 -9.58
CA TYR A 58 9.43 -16.54 -8.51
C TYR A 58 9.45 -18.04 -8.85
N ARG A 59 8.62 -18.46 -9.82
CA ARG A 59 8.44 -19.86 -10.19
C ARG A 59 8.99 -20.17 -11.58
N ALA A 60 8.94 -19.21 -12.48
CA ALA A 60 9.43 -19.35 -13.84
C ALA A 60 10.96 -19.20 -13.95
N LEU A 61 11.57 -18.34 -13.13
CA LEU A 61 13.00 -18.04 -13.20
C LEU A 61 13.80 -18.79 -12.14
N PRO A 62 15.10 -19.04 -12.39
CA PRO A 62 16.03 -19.37 -11.32
C PRO A 62 15.99 -18.27 -10.24
N PRO A 63 16.04 -18.63 -8.95
CA PRO A 63 16.05 -17.67 -7.87
C PRO A 63 17.26 -16.75 -8.00
N VAL A 64 17.01 -15.45 -7.82
CA VAL A 64 18.07 -14.48 -7.65
C VAL A 64 18.75 -14.75 -6.32
N GLN A 65 20.02 -15.14 -6.37
CA GLN A 65 20.76 -15.60 -5.20
C GLN A 65 21.27 -14.43 -4.35
N ASP A 66 21.71 -13.36 -5.00
CA ASP A 66 22.28 -12.19 -4.36
C ASP A 66 22.12 -10.93 -5.23
N VAL A 67 22.59 -9.81 -4.69
CA VAL A 67 22.54 -8.50 -5.35
C VAL A 67 23.28 -8.47 -6.68
N TYR A 68 24.38 -9.23 -6.85
CA TYR A 68 25.14 -9.24 -8.10
C TYR A 68 24.38 -9.95 -9.19
N ALA A 69 23.75 -11.09 -8.88
CA ALA A 69 22.85 -11.77 -9.82
C ALA A 69 21.68 -10.86 -10.24
N ALA A 70 21.16 -10.03 -9.34
CA ALA A 70 20.13 -9.04 -9.67
C ALA A 70 20.65 -7.94 -10.62
N MET A 71 21.87 -7.46 -10.37
CA MET A 71 22.53 -6.48 -11.24
C MET A 71 22.81 -7.05 -12.63
N ASP A 72 23.28 -8.30 -12.73
CA ASP A 72 23.47 -8.99 -14.01
C ASP A 72 22.16 -9.09 -14.82
N VAL A 73 21.03 -9.33 -14.14
CA VAL A 73 19.71 -9.33 -14.77
C VAL A 73 19.37 -7.92 -15.26
N LEU A 74 19.56 -6.89 -14.43
CA LEU A 74 19.33 -5.50 -14.83
C LEU A 74 20.18 -5.07 -16.03
N GLU A 75 21.45 -5.45 -16.08
CA GLU A 75 22.37 -5.16 -17.18
C GLU A 75 21.96 -5.85 -18.48
N LYS A 76 21.43 -7.08 -18.41
CA LYS A 76 20.85 -7.76 -19.57
C LYS A 76 19.62 -7.03 -20.12
N GLY A 77 18.89 -6.30 -19.28
CA GLY A 77 17.76 -5.47 -19.67
C GLY A 77 16.46 -6.22 -19.97
N GLU A 78 16.46 -7.56 -19.91
CA GLU A 78 15.27 -8.39 -20.05
C GLU A 78 15.36 -9.71 -19.26
N PHE A 79 14.21 -10.33 -19.01
CA PHE A 79 14.13 -11.65 -18.39
C PHE A 79 14.41 -12.77 -19.41
N ASP A 80 14.75 -13.96 -18.92
CA ASP A 80 14.82 -15.17 -19.75
C ASP A 80 13.43 -15.52 -20.32
N ARG A 81 13.21 -15.12 -21.57
CA ARG A 81 11.98 -15.34 -22.32
C ARG A 81 11.63 -16.83 -22.44
N GLY A 82 12.63 -17.68 -22.61
CA GLY A 82 12.43 -19.12 -22.78
C GLY A 82 11.92 -19.77 -21.50
N ALA A 83 12.52 -19.43 -20.36
CA ALA A 83 12.10 -19.92 -19.05
C ALA A 83 10.66 -19.48 -18.70
N ILE A 84 10.33 -18.20 -18.93
CA ILE A 84 8.98 -17.67 -18.71
C ILE A 84 7.96 -18.34 -19.62
N ALA A 85 8.22 -18.41 -20.93
CA ALA A 85 7.28 -19.01 -21.87
C ALA A 85 7.03 -20.49 -21.56
N ALA A 86 8.07 -21.26 -21.24
CA ALA A 86 7.92 -22.67 -20.88
C ALA A 86 7.10 -22.89 -19.60
N TYR A 87 7.24 -22.00 -18.61
CA TYR A 87 6.45 -22.06 -17.39
C TYR A 87 4.98 -21.69 -17.64
N LEU A 88 4.73 -20.63 -18.41
CA LEU A 88 3.38 -20.19 -18.75
C LEU A 88 2.63 -21.24 -19.58
N ASP A 89 3.30 -21.86 -20.55
CA ASP A 89 2.72 -22.94 -21.37
C ASP A 89 2.31 -24.15 -20.52
N ARG A 90 3.18 -24.56 -19.57
CA ARG A 90 2.90 -25.66 -18.63
C ARG A 90 1.61 -25.46 -17.85
N TYR A 91 1.30 -24.22 -17.45
CA TYR A 91 0.14 -23.89 -16.64
C TYR A 91 -0.97 -23.18 -17.42
N HIS A 92 -0.91 -23.12 -18.76
CA HIS A 92 -1.83 -22.34 -19.59
C HIS A 92 -3.30 -22.58 -19.25
N ASP A 93 -3.66 -23.86 -19.08
CA ASP A 93 -5.01 -24.31 -18.74
C ASP A 93 -5.51 -23.78 -17.39
N ARG A 94 -4.62 -23.41 -16.46
CA ARG A 94 -4.97 -22.89 -15.13
C ARG A 94 -5.26 -21.38 -15.10
N PHE A 95 -5.06 -20.68 -16.21
CA PHE A 95 -5.23 -19.22 -16.31
C PHE A 95 -6.51 -18.78 -17.00
N TYR A 96 -7.43 -19.69 -17.34
CA TYR A 96 -8.77 -19.32 -17.79
C TYR A 96 -9.59 -18.73 -16.65
N LEU A 97 -10.13 -17.52 -16.85
CA LEU A 97 -11.03 -16.88 -15.89
C LEU A 97 -12.31 -17.69 -15.70
N PHE A 98 -12.80 -18.32 -16.78
CA PHE A 98 -13.91 -19.26 -16.75
C PHE A 98 -13.44 -20.62 -17.23
N HIS A 99 -13.46 -21.61 -16.33
CA HIS A 99 -13.15 -23.00 -16.63
C HIS A 99 -14.08 -23.89 -15.79
N GLU A 100 -14.49 -25.03 -16.34
CA GLU A 100 -15.45 -25.92 -15.67
C GLU A 100 -14.91 -26.54 -14.37
N ARG A 101 -13.59 -26.78 -14.31
CA ARG A 101 -12.95 -27.52 -13.20
C ARG A 101 -11.91 -26.72 -12.42
N HIS A 102 -11.34 -25.69 -13.01
CA HIS A 102 -10.19 -24.98 -12.44
C HIS A 102 -10.13 -23.50 -12.87
N PRO A 103 -11.24 -22.75 -12.69
CA PRO A 103 -11.25 -21.33 -13.01
C PRO A 103 -10.17 -20.62 -12.19
N PHE A 104 -9.43 -19.72 -12.84
CA PHE A 104 -8.28 -19.05 -12.25
C PHE A 104 -8.65 -18.40 -10.91
N TRP A 105 -7.98 -18.82 -9.83
CA TRP A 105 -8.10 -18.30 -8.46
C TRP A 105 -9.53 -18.31 -7.89
N GLN A 106 -10.35 -19.24 -8.38
CA GLN A 106 -11.76 -19.40 -8.05
C GLN A 106 -12.07 -20.86 -7.63
N ILE A 107 -13.25 -21.08 -7.07
CA ILE A 107 -13.72 -22.41 -6.65
C ILE A 107 -14.90 -22.81 -7.54
N ALA A 108 -14.68 -23.81 -8.40
CA ALA A 108 -15.60 -24.16 -9.49
C ALA A 108 -16.99 -24.64 -9.04
N ASP A 109 -17.04 -25.33 -7.90
CA ASP A 109 -18.25 -25.99 -7.38
C ASP A 109 -18.99 -25.18 -6.31
N LEU A 110 -18.71 -23.87 -6.19
CA LEU A 110 -19.41 -23.01 -5.24
C LEU A 110 -20.93 -22.96 -5.53
N PRO A 111 -21.79 -23.07 -4.48
CA PRO A 111 -23.23 -22.91 -4.63
C PRO A 111 -23.61 -21.53 -5.18
N GLN A 112 -24.49 -21.50 -6.18
CA GLN A 112 -24.87 -20.29 -6.93
C GLN A 112 -26.24 -19.72 -6.53
N ASP A 113 -26.93 -20.37 -5.59
CA ASP A 113 -28.28 -20.04 -5.11
C ASP A 113 -28.37 -18.69 -4.40
N GLU A 114 -27.28 -18.25 -3.76
CA GLU A 114 -27.19 -16.96 -3.06
C GLU A 114 -26.11 -16.06 -3.68
N ALA A 115 -26.15 -15.90 -5.00
CA ALA A 115 -25.20 -15.07 -5.72
C ALA A 115 -25.20 -13.61 -5.21
N LEU A 116 -24.01 -13.02 -5.13
CA LEU A 116 -23.78 -11.64 -4.71
C LEU A 116 -23.40 -10.78 -5.92
N PRO A 117 -23.66 -9.47 -5.89
CA PRO A 117 -23.17 -8.58 -6.94
C PRO A 117 -21.64 -8.59 -6.97
N TRP A 118 -21.06 -8.54 -8.17
CA TRP A 118 -19.59 -8.53 -8.33
C TRP A 118 -18.92 -7.32 -7.69
N SER A 119 -19.65 -6.22 -7.48
CA SER A 119 -19.19 -5.04 -6.75
C SER A 119 -18.70 -5.38 -5.34
N LYS A 120 -19.11 -6.53 -4.78
CA LYS A 120 -18.59 -7.05 -3.51
C LYS A 120 -17.06 -7.25 -3.51
N LEU A 121 -16.46 -7.46 -4.68
CA LEU A 121 -15.02 -7.67 -4.85
C LEU A 121 -14.21 -6.36 -4.80
N LEU A 122 -14.86 -5.21 -5.05
CA LEU A 122 -14.19 -3.92 -5.09
C LEU A 122 -14.49 -3.13 -3.82
N PRO A 123 -13.46 -2.79 -3.02
CA PRO A 123 -13.64 -1.92 -1.86
C PRO A 123 -14.22 -0.54 -2.23
N GLU A 124 -13.95 -0.06 -3.45
CA GLU A 124 -14.37 1.25 -3.96
C GLU A 124 -15.85 1.31 -4.38
N LEU A 125 -16.49 0.16 -4.59
CA LEU A 125 -17.89 0.10 -4.97
C LEU A 125 -18.78 -0.13 -3.75
N SER A 126 -19.95 0.50 -3.78
CA SER A 126 -20.97 0.30 -2.75
C SER A 126 -21.50 -1.12 -2.86
N SER A 127 -21.34 -1.91 -1.80
CA SER A 127 -21.99 -3.20 -1.64
C SER A 127 -22.45 -3.39 -0.19
N GLY A 128 -23.71 -3.76 0.01
CA GLY A 128 -24.30 -3.90 1.35
C GLY A 128 -24.33 -2.59 2.15
N ASN A 129 -23.74 -2.58 3.36
CA ASN A 129 -23.79 -1.44 4.30
C ASN A 129 -22.71 -0.36 4.04
N ASN A 130 -21.98 -0.41 2.93
CA ASN A 130 -20.99 0.62 2.60
C ASN A 130 -21.69 1.93 2.18
N PRO A 131 -21.20 3.10 2.62
CA PRO A 131 -21.79 4.38 2.20
C PRO A 131 -21.69 4.58 0.69
N THR A 132 -22.80 4.97 0.05
CA THR A 132 -22.88 5.36 -1.36
C THR A 132 -22.30 6.75 -1.60
N LEU A 133 -21.02 6.94 -1.28
CA LEU A 133 -20.35 8.21 -1.57
C LEU A 133 -19.82 8.15 -3.01
N PHE A 134 -20.53 8.84 -3.92
CA PHE A 134 -20.23 8.94 -5.38
C PHE A 134 -20.49 7.70 -6.23
N ASP A 135 -21.11 6.67 -5.66
CA ASP A 135 -21.53 5.46 -6.38
C ASP A 135 -23.06 5.27 -6.26
N HIS A 136 -23.72 5.10 -7.40
CA HIS A 136 -25.15 4.84 -7.52
C HIS A 136 -25.46 3.37 -7.82
N THR A 137 -24.46 2.48 -7.76
CA THR A 137 -24.71 1.04 -7.86
C THR A 137 -25.59 0.59 -6.70
N THR A 138 -26.66 -0.13 -7.03
CA THR A 138 -27.52 -0.79 -6.05
C THR A 138 -27.29 -2.30 -6.15
N ASP A 139 -27.41 -2.99 -5.02
CA ASP A 139 -27.29 -4.46 -4.96
C ASP A 139 -28.34 -5.15 -5.87
N GLU A 140 -29.44 -4.45 -6.22
CA GLU A 140 -30.52 -4.95 -7.09
C GLU A 140 -30.20 -4.90 -8.60
N ASN A 141 -29.29 -4.02 -9.05
CA ASN A 141 -28.90 -3.93 -10.46
C ASN A 141 -27.41 -3.58 -10.61
N PRO A 142 -26.50 -4.51 -10.27
CA PRO A 142 -25.07 -4.28 -10.43
C PRO A 142 -24.72 -4.09 -11.91
N PRO A 143 -23.83 -3.14 -12.25
CA PRO A 143 -23.38 -2.94 -13.63
C PRO A 143 -22.67 -4.21 -14.13
N VAL A 144 -22.65 -4.42 -15.45
CA VAL A 144 -21.86 -5.51 -16.04
C VAL A 144 -20.39 -5.11 -16.01
N ALA A 145 -19.56 -5.87 -15.29
CA ALA A 145 -18.11 -5.78 -15.43
C ALA A 145 -17.67 -6.50 -16.71
N SER A 146 -16.72 -5.92 -17.44
CA SER A 146 -15.97 -6.68 -18.44
C SER A 146 -15.18 -7.81 -17.77
N TYR A 147 -14.75 -8.82 -18.53
CA TYR A 147 -13.92 -9.89 -17.99
C TYR A 147 -12.59 -9.38 -17.44
N ALA A 148 -12.00 -8.37 -18.07
CA ALA A 148 -10.81 -7.69 -17.59
C ALA A 148 -11.03 -7.01 -16.23
N GLN A 149 -12.15 -6.29 -16.06
CA GLN A 149 -12.53 -5.68 -14.79
C GLN A 149 -12.79 -6.73 -13.71
N ALA A 150 -13.50 -7.81 -14.04
CA ALA A 150 -13.78 -8.89 -13.10
C ALA A 150 -12.51 -9.61 -12.65
N ALA A 151 -11.55 -9.83 -13.55
CA ALA A 151 -10.24 -10.40 -13.23
C ALA A 151 -9.46 -9.50 -12.26
N ARG A 152 -9.37 -8.19 -12.54
CA ARG A 152 -8.69 -7.23 -11.64
C ARG A 152 -9.38 -7.12 -10.29
N ALA A 153 -10.70 -7.09 -10.26
CA ALA A 153 -11.47 -7.09 -9.01
C ALA A 153 -11.24 -8.36 -8.18
N LEU A 154 -11.19 -9.53 -8.81
CA LEU A 154 -10.83 -10.78 -8.13
C LEU A 154 -9.45 -10.70 -7.48
N LEU A 155 -8.44 -10.21 -8.22
CA LEU A 155 -7.08 -10.02 -7.72
C LEU A 155 -7.03 -9.10 -6.49
N VAL A 156 -7.70 -7.93 -6.59
CA VAL A 156 -7.79 -6.95 -5.50
C VAL A 156 -8.41 -7.59 -4.27
N HIS A 157 -9.56 -8.25 -4.45
CA HIS A 157 -10.30 -8.85 -3.34
C HIS A 157 -9.49 -9.92 -2.61
N GLN A 158 -8.79 -10.78 -3.36
CA GLN A 158 -7.96 -11.83 -2.76
C GLN A 158 -6.75 -11.28 -1.98
N ASN A 159 -6.28 -10.07 -2.30
CA ASN A 159 -5.16 -9.45 -1.58
C ASN A 159 -5.61 -8.54 -0.42
N PHE A 160 -6.75 -7.85 -0.55
CA PHE A 160 -7.11 -6.73 0.32
C PHE A 160 -8.41 -6.91 1.12
N ALA A 161 -9.17 -8.00 0.91
CA ALA A 161 -10.43 -8.21 1.63
C ALA A 161 -10.24 -8.17 3.16
N PRO A 162 -10.88 -7.23 3.87
CA PRO A 162 -10.84 -7.22 5.33
C PRO A 162 -11.60 -8.44 5.87
N GLY A 163 -11.12 -8.93 7.01
CA GLY A 163 -11.82 -9.88 7.85
C GLY A 163 -13.07 -9.25 8.44
N GLY A 164 -14.06 -10.09 8.71
CA GLY A 164 -15.38 -9.63 9.12
C GLY A 164 -16.47 -10.66 8.86
N LEU A 165 -17.70 -10.27 9.15
CA LEU A 165 -18.85 -11.16 9.06
C LEU A 165 -18.99 -11.77 7.66
N LEU A 166 -19.10 -13.10 7.60
CA LEU A 166 -19.30 -13.86 6.36
C LEU A 166 -20.58 -14.70 6.40
N ARG A 167 -20.76 -15.52 7.45
CA ARG A 167 -21.91 -16.44 7.65
C ARG A 167 -22.25 -17.28 6.42
N ARG A 168 -21.24 -17.88 5.77
CA ARG A 168 -21.42 -18.78 4.63
C ARG A 168 -20.60 -20.04 4.85
N LEU A 169 -21.12 -21.19 4.39
CA LEU A 169 -20.42 -22.48 4.41
C LEU A 169 -19.79 -22.81 5.78
N GLY A 170 -20.55 -22.63 6.87
CA GLY A 170 -20.10 -22.93 8.23
C GLY A 170 -19.09 -21.95 8.85
N VAL A 171 -18.73 -20.86 8.16
CA VAL A 171 -17.78 -19.85 8.67
C VAL A 171 -18.52 -18.58 9.07
N GLY A 172 -18.48 -18.26 10.36
CA GLY A 172 -19.13 -17.05 10.91
C GLY A 172 -18.43 -15.76 10.48
N SER A 173 -17.10 -15.70 10.62
CA SER A 173 -16.28 -14.52 10.30
C SER A 173 -15.05 -14.91 9.48
N ALA A 174 -14.82 -14.18 8.39
CA ALA A 174 -13.67 -14.36 7.54
C ALA A 174 -12.39 -13.71 8.13
N LYS A 175 -11.21 -14.24 7.80
CA LYS A 175 -9.92 -13.64 8.18
C LYS A 175 -9.48 -12.54 7.21
N ASP A 176 -8.61 -11.65 7.66
CA ASP A 176 -7.98 -10.63 6.81
C ASP A 176 -7.21 -11.29 5.65
N ALA A 177 -7.28 -10.70 4.47
CA ALA A 177 -6.38 -11.01 3.37
C ALA A 177 -4.95 -10.48 3.64
N PRO A 178 -3.90 -11.00 2.97
CA PRO A 178 -2.51 -10.69 3.31
C PRO A 178 -2.18 -9.20 3.38
N LEU A 179 -2.74 -8.40 2.46
CA LEU A 179 -2.54 -6.95 2.39
C LEU A 179 -3.76 -6.13 2.84
N ALA A 180 -4.74 -6.75 3.53
CA ALA A 180 -5.93 -6.02 4.01
C ALA A 180 -5.61 -4.90 5.00
N ARG A 181 -4.45 -4.96 5.67
CA ARG A 181 -4.02 -4.02 6.71
C ARG A 181 -2.70 -3.30 6.41
N PRO A 182 -1.61 -3.98 6.00
CA PRO A 182 -0.34 -3.31 5.80
C PRO A 182 -0.36 -2.36 4.60
N ALA A 183 0.46 -1.32 4.67
CA ALA A 183 0.91 -0.60 3.49
C ALA A 183 1.90 -1.47 2.71
N ALA A 184 1.73 -1.56 1.39
CA ALA A 184 2.62 -2.27 0.47
C ALA A 184 3.64 -1.30 -0.12
N PHE A 185 4.91 -1.61 0.05
CA PHE A 185 6.05 -0.86 -0.46
C PHE A 185 6.49 -1.48 -1.78
N LEU A 186 6.47 -0.66 -2.83
CA LEU A 186 6.80 -1.05 -4.19
C LEU A 186 7.85 -0.09 -4.74
N PRO A 187 9.15 -0.44 -4.69
CA PRO A 187 10.18 0.21 -5.48
C PRO A 187 9.84 0.20 -6.98
N VAL A 188 10.05 1.31 -7.67
CA VAL A 188 9.68 1.51 -9.09
C VAL A 188 10.88 2.02 -9.89
N GLY A 189 11.14 1.36 -11.01
CA GLY A 189 12.17 1.71 -11.99
C GLY A 189 11.63 2.51 -13.18
N GLN A 190 12.45 2.62 -14.23
CA GLN A 190 12.10 3.35 -15.44
C GLN A 190 11.10 2.60 -16.33
N ASN A 191 11.06 1.28 -16.20
CA ASN A 191 10.13 0.40 -16.89
C ASN A 191 9.64 -0.72 -15.95
N LEU A 192 8.67 -1.50 -16.43
CA LEU A 192 8.07 -2.61 -15.68
C LEU A 192 9.11 -3.69 -15.38
N PHE A 193 10.05 -3.95 -16.29
CA PHE A 193 11.14 -4.90 -16.07
C PHE A 193 11.99 -4.52 -14.84
N GLN A 194 12.52 -3.29 -14.81
CA GLN A 194 13.30 -2.80 -13.66
C GLN A 194 12.46 -2.83 -12.38
N THR A 195 11.20 -2.41 -12.46
CA THR A 195 10.27 -2.45 -11.33
C THR A 195 10.11 -3.87 -10.77
N LEU A 196 9.97 -4.88 -11.63
CA LEU A 196 9.85 -6.27 -11.21
C LEU A 196 11.16 -6.80 -10.60
N VAL A 197 12.32 -6.49 -11.18
CA VAL A 197 13.62 -6.92 -10.62
C VAL A 197 13.87 -6.32 -9.22
N LEU A 198 13.55 -5.03 -9.03
CA LEU A 198 13.65 -4.35 -7.73
C LEU A 198 12.72 -4.92 -6.66
N ASN A 199 11.74 -5.73 -7.04
CA ASN A 199 10.79 -6.37 -6.14
C ASN A 199 10.94 -7.90 -6.09
N LEU A 200 11.88 -8.47 -6.84
CA LEU A 200 12.16 -9.91 -6.86
C LEU A 200 13.11 -10.28 -5.73
N VAL A 201 12.65 -10.09 -4.50
CA VAL A 201 13.43 -10.33 -3.26
C VAL A 201 13.77 -11.82 -3.14
N PRO A 202 15.01 -12.21 -2.83
CA PRO A 202 15.36 -13.61 -2.58
C PRO A 202 14.43 -14.25 -1.54
N ASP A 203 13.86 -15.42 -1.88
CA ASP A 203 12.90 -16.13 -1.03
C ASP A 203 13.27 -17.60 -0.89
N ASP A 204 13.65 -17.98 0.33
CA ASP A 204 13.98 -19.36 0.69
C ASP A 204 12.73 -20.23 0.84
N CYS A 205 11.55 -19.64 1.05
CA CYS A 205 10.30 -20.33 1.29
C CYS A 205 9.50 -20.50 -0.02
N ARG A 206 9.79 -21.56 -0.77
CA ARG A 206 9.22 -21.77 -2.13
C ARG A 206 7.86 -22.46 -2.16
N GLU A 207 6.94 -22.01 -1.31
CA GLU A 207 5.55 -22.47 -1.37
C GLU A 207 4.92 -22.18 -2.74
N PRO A 208 4.19 -23.12 -3.34
CA PRO A 208 3.61 -22.96 -4.67
C PRO A 208 2.49 -21.91 -4.67
N PRO A 209 2.33 -21.14 -5.78
CA PRO A 209 1.16 -20.30 -6.00
C PRO A 209 -0.10 -21.13 -6.25
N ILE A 210 -1.27 -20.50 -6.18
CA ILE A 210 -2.58 -21.17 -6.24
C ILE A 210 -2.85 -22.00 -7.52
N TRP A 211 -2.25 -21.65 -8.65
CA TRP A 211 -2.40 -22.40 -9.91
C TRP A 211 -1.46 -23.61 -10.01
N GLU A 212 -0.46 -23.73 -9.13
CA GLU A 212 0.38 -24.92 -9.03
C GLU A 212 -0.22 -25.97 -8.06
N THR A 213 -1.10 -25.55 -7.15
CA THR A 213 -1.81 -26.46 -6.24
C THR A 213 -3.04 -27.10 -6.93
N PRO A 214 -3.53 -28.26 -6.46
CA PRO A 214 -4.83 -28.78 -6.87
C PRO A 214 -5.92 -27.71 -6.72
N PRO A 215 -6.88 -27.59 -7.67
CA PRO A 215 -7.99 -26.66 -7.54
C PRO A 215 -8.78 -26.90 -6.25
N LEU A 216 -9.05 -25.82 -5.50
CA LEU A 216 -9.85 -25.89 -4.29
C LEU A 216 -11.31 -26.20 -4.64
N THR A 217 -11.94 -27.00 -3.79
CA THR A 217 -13.37 -27.31 -3.84
C THR A 217 -14.11 -26.65 -2.69
N THR A 218 -15.43 -26.61 -2.77
CA THR A 218 -16.30 -26.09 -1.71
C THR A 218 -16.12 -26.85 -0.40
N ARG A 219 -15.85 -28.16 -0.48
CA ARG A 219 -15.53 -29.00 0.68
C ARG A 219 -14.27 -28.51 1.40
N ASP A 220 -13.25 -28.09 0.65
CA ASP A 220 -11.95 -27.70 1.20
C ASP A 220 -12.02 -26.40 2.01
N VAL A 221 -12.99 -25.53 1.70
CA VAL A 221 -13.15 -24.23 2.38
C VAL A 221 -14.28 -24.20 3.41
N THR A 222 -15.23 -25.15 3.34
CA THR A 222 -16.34 -25.25 4.29
C THR A 222 -15.81 -25.42 5.71
N GLY A 223 -16.26 -24.56 6.62
CA GLY A 223 -15.83 -24.54 8.03
C GLY A 223 -14.33 -24.35 8.23
N TYR A 224 -13.62 -23.77 7.25
CA TYR A 224 -12.15 -23.73 7.21
C TYR A 224 -11.49 -25.11 7.33
N ALA A 225 -12.00 -26.09 6.57
CA ALA A 225 -11.39 -27.42 6.50
C ALA A 225 -9.92 -27.37 6.05
N THR A 226 -9.56 -26.42 5.18
CA THR A 226 -8.18 -26.18 4.74
C THR A 226 -7.56 -24.99 5.46
N LYS A 227 -6.35 -25.21 5.99
CA LYS A 227 -5.52 -24.21 6.65
C LYS A 227 -4.09 -24.31 6.14
N TRP A 228 -3.49 -23.19 5.76
CA TRP A 228 -2.13 -23.15 5.27
C TRP A 228 -1.28 -22.16 6.08
N PRO A 229 0.04 -22.40 6.24
CA PRO A 229 0.94 -21.39 6.76
C PRO A 229 0.98 -20.20 5.80
N LEU A 230 0.86 -18.98 6.34
CA LEU A 230 0.93 -17.74 5.56
C LEU A 230 2.41 -17.38 5.27
N GLN A 231 3.05 -18.18 4.42
CA GLN A 231 4.48 -18.06 4.08
C GLN A 231 4.75 -18.33 2.60
N GLY A 232 5.89 -17.83 2.14
CA GLY A 232 6.37 -17.96 0.77
C GLY A 232 5.71 -16.94 -0.17
N SER A 233 6.53 -16.18 -0.87
CA SER A 233 6.09 -15.02 -1.66
C SER A 233 5.10 -15.43 -2.73
N ALA A 234 5.39 -16.48 -3.51
CA ALA A 234 4.48 -16.93 -4.57
C ALA A 234 3.10 -17.37 -4.01
N ARG A 235 3.06 -18.08 -2.88
CA ARG A 235 1.80 -18.45 -2.22
C ARG A 235 1.07 -17.24 -1.65
N VAL A 236 1.74 -16.39 -0.88
CA VAL A 236 1.12 -15.26 -0.19
C VAL A 236 0.66 -14.18 -1.19
N PHE A 237 1.37 -14.01 -2.29
CA PHE A 237 0.98 -13.11 -3.38
C PHE A 237 -0.25 -13.62 -4.14
N THR A 238 -0.52 -14.92 -4.05
CA THR A 238 -1.64 -15.60 -4.70
C THR A 238 -2.60 -16.25 -3.70
N TRP A 239 -2.68 -15.71 -2.49
CA TRP A 239 -3.44 -16.32 -1.40
C TRP A 239 -4.94 -16.40 -1.71
N PRO A 240 -5.60 -17.56 -1.56
CA PRO A 240 -7.04 -17.68 -1.73
C PRO A 240 -7.79 -17.23 -0.46
N SER A 241 -7.83 -15.92 -0.20
CA SER A 241 -8.47 -15.34 0.99
C SER A 241 -9.98 -15.55 1.05
N ARG A 242 -10.65 -15.64 -0.11
CA ARG A 242 -12.08 -15.88 -0.24
C ARG A 242 -12.33 -16.92 -1.33
N GLY A 243 -13.39 -17.71 -1.14
CA GLY A 243 -13.96 -18.51 -2.20
C GLY A 243 -14.78 -17.61 -3.10
N VAL A 244 -14.46 -17.56 -4.39
CA VAL A 244 -15.17 -16.77 -5.40
C VAL A 244 -15.42 -17.65 -6.62
N LEU A 245 -16.57 -17.50 -7.26
CA LEU A 245 -16.84 -17.99 -8.60
C LEU A 245 -17.58 -16.91 -9.37
N LEU A 246 -16.97 -16.41 -10.45
CA LEU A 246 -17.55 -15.40 -11.33
C LEU A 246 -18.58 -16.07 -12.25
N LEU A 247 -19.78 -15.50 -12.34
CA LEU A 247 -20.86 -16.04 -13.16
C LEU A 247 -20.93 -15.29 -14.51
N ASP A 248 -20.55 -15.95 -15.60
CA ASP A 248 -20.59 -15.38 -16.95
C ASP A 248 -22.03 -15.07 -17.38
N SER A 249 -22.29 -13.80 -17.69
CA SER A 249 -23.59 -13.32 -18.18
C SER A 249 -23.65 -13.23 -19.72
N GLY A 250 -22.69 -13.84 -20.42
CA GLY A 250 -22.59 -13.89 -21.89
C GLY A 250 -21.74 -12.77 -22.51
N GLY A 251 -21.57 -11.65 -21.80
CA GLY A 251 -20.73 -10.51 -22.23
C GLY A 251 -19.98 -9.80 -21.09
N GLY A 252 -19.91 -10.43 -19.92
CA GLY A 252 -19.30 -9.87 -18.72
C GLY A 252 -19.77 -10.59 -17.45
N VAL A 253 -19.51 -9.99 -16.30
CA VAL A 253 -19.88 -10.53 -14.99
C VAL A 253 -20.78 -9.55 -14.26
N ARG A 254 -21.92 -10.03 -13.75
CA ARG A 254 -22.79 -9.27 -12.83
C ARG A 254 -22.79 -9.86 -11.42
N TRP A 255 -22.73 -11.18 -11.34
CA TRP A 255 -22.97 -11.94 -10.13
C TRP A 255 -21.79 -12.87 -9.86
N ILE A 256 -21.60 -13.18 -8.57
CA ILE A 256 -20.57 -14.09 -8.08
C ILE A 256 -21.19 -15.07 -7.08
N ALA A 257 -20.76 -16.33 -7.09
CA ALA A 257 -20.88 -17.15 -5.89
C ALA A 257 -19.73 -16.82 -4.93
N TYR A 258 -19.97 -16.92 -3.63
CA TYR A 258 -19.07 -16.38 -2.63
C TYR A 258 -19.02 -17.22 -1.35
N GLY A 259 -17.84 -17.38 -0.78
CA GLY A 259 -17.61 -18.22 0.40
C GLY A 259 -16.29 -17.95 1.12
N PRO A 260 -15.98 -18.73 2.17
CA PRO A 260 -14.69 -18.68 2.83
C PRO A 260 -13.58 -19.14 1.87
N GLY A 261 -12.38 -18.64 2.09
CA GLY A 261 -11.16 -19.14 1.44
C GLY A 261 -10.40 -20.10 2.36
N VAL A 262 -9.09 -20.17 2.18
CA VAL A 262 -8.18 -20.91 3.07
C VAL A 262 -7.90 -20.11 4.34
N GLU A 263 -7.94 -20.77 5.50
CA GLU A 263 -7.59 -20.11 6.77
C GLU A 263 -6.06 -19.91 6.86
N PRO A 264 -5.58 -18.67 7.05
CA PRO A 264 -4.16 -18.43 7.30
C PRO A 264 -3.77 -18.87 8.71
N LEU A 265 -2.68 -19.63 8.81
CA LEU A 265 -2.01 -19.94 10.07
C LEU A 265 -0.88 -18.93 10.30
N ASP A 266 -0.80 -18.42 11.52
CA ASP A 266 0.23 -17.46 11.92
C ASP A 266 1.62 -18.12 11.92
N VAL A 267 2.57 -17.44 11.27
CA VAL A 267 3.97 -17.87 11.12
C VAL A 267 4.90 -16.67 11.26
N LEU A 268 6.21 -16.94 11.39
CA LEU A 268 7.23 -15.88 11.50
C LEU A 268 7.58 -15.24 10.16
N TRP A 269 7.13 -15.81 9.03
CA TRP A 269 7.35 -15.23 7.71
C TRP A 269 6.73 -13.83 7.61
N ARG A 270 7.36 -12.94 6.85
CA ARG A 270 6.97 -11.55 6.67
C ARG A 270 6.89 -11.23 5.19
N ASP A 271 5.81 -10.56 4.78
CA ASP A 271 5.62 -10.18 3.39
C ASP A 271 6.72 -9.19 2.96
N PRO A 272 7.46 -9.44 1.87
CA PRO A 272 8.52 -8.55 1.41
C PRO A 272 8.03 -7.12 1.10
N MET A 273 6.76 -6.95 0.74
CA MET A 273 6.18 -5.64 0.48
C MET A 273 5.67 -4.95 1.75
N ALA A 274 5.50 -5.66 2.87
CA ALA A 274 4.95 -5.07 4.08
C ALA A 274 6.05 -4.63 5.06
N ALA A 275 5.79 -3.55 5.79
CA ALA A 275 6.57 -3.18 6.95
C ALA A 275 5.86 -3.56 8.25
N TYR A 276 6.66 -3.78 9.29
CA TYR A 276 6.16 -4.13 10.61
C TYR A 276 6.86 -3.32 11.69
N ARG A 277 6.19 -3.12 12.82
CA ARG A 277 6.74 -2.50 14.03
C ARG A 277 6.33 -3.29 15.25
N GLN A 278 7.16 -3.27 16.29
CA GLN A 278 6.79 -3.81 17.58
C GLN A 278 6.06 -2.75 18.42
N ASP A 279 4.96 -3.15 19.06
CA ASP A 279 4.35 -2.34 20.11
C ASP A 279 5.13 -2.47 21.43
N PRO A 280 4.86 -1.64 22.46
CA PRO A 280 5.53 -1.76 23.75
C PRO A 280 5.33 -3.10 24.48
N LYS A 281 4.38 -3.94 24.03
CA LYS A 281 4.10 -5.27 24.56
C LYS A 281 4.82 -6.37 23.77
N GLY A 282 5.58 -6.01 22.74
CA GLY A 282 6.31 -6.94 21.86
C GLY A 282 5.48 -7.53 20.72
N ASN A 283 4.23 -7.08 20.52
CA ASN A 283 3.42 -7.55 19.40
C ASN A 283 3.91 -6.94 18.09
N VAL A 284 4.11 -7.77 17.08
CA VAL A 284 4.49 -7.32 15.73
C VAL A 284 3.22 -6.88 14.99
N LEU A 285 3.13 -5.59 14.70
CA LEU A 285 1.99 -4.99 14.02
C LEU A 285 2.43 -4.48 12.63
N PRO A 286 1.63 -4.70 11.58
CA PRO A 286 1.91 -4.11 10.27
C PRO A 286 1.82 -2.59 10.35
N LEU A 287 2.68 -1.90 9.59
CA LEU A 287 2.54 -0.45 9.39
C LEU A 287 1.39 -0.19 8.42
N ARG A 288 0.52 0.76 8.75
CA ARG A 288 -0.74 1.01 8.04
C ARG A 288 -0.81 2.45 7.56
N LEU A 289 -1.56 2.68 6.49
CA LEU A 289 -1.95 4.03 6.08
C LEU A 289 -2.98 4.60 7.05
N SER A 290 -3.02 5.93 7.17
CA SER A 290 -3.93 6.66 8.04
C SER A 290 -4.59 7.82 7.29
N THR A 291 -5.82 8.18 7.67
CA THR A 291 -6.52 9.38 7.20
C THR A 291 -5.97 10.65 7.86
N GLU A 292 -5.46 10.55 9.09
CA GLU A 292 -5.08 11.69 9.92
C GLU A 292 -3.60 12.08 9.80
N LYS A 293 -2.81 11.26 9.11
CA LYS A 293 -1.35 11.35 9.09
C LYS A 293 -0.80 10.94 7.72
N SER A 294 0.05 11.79 7.17
CA SER A 294 0.90 11.50 6.01
C SER A 294 1.87 10.37 6.34
N PHE A 295 2.05 9.42 5.43
CA PHE A 295 2.73 8.16 5.75
C PHE A 295 4.23 8.34 6.06
N TRP A 296 4.91 9.32 5.45
CA TRP A 296 6.33 9.54 5.71
C TRP A 296 6.66 9.78 7.19
N ARG A 297 5.70 10.32 7.95
CA ARG A 297 5.87 10.53 9.38
C ARG A 297 5.93 9.21 10.17
N ASP A 298 5.61 8.09 9.54
CA ASP A 298 5.79 6.74 10.08
C ASP A 298 7.09 6.07 9.60
N PHE A 299 7.92 6.72 8.77
CA PHE A 299 9.23 6.19 8.40
C PHE A 299 10.13 5.99 9.63
N GLY A 300 9.93 6.79 10.69
CA GLY A 300 10.66 6.62 11.95
C GLY A 300 10.29 5.32 12.67
N ALA A 301 9.06 4.84 12.47
CA ALA A 301 8.61 3.55 13.02
C ALA A 301 9.14 2.35 12.20
N LEU A 302 9.73 2.58 11.02
CA LEU A 302 10.42 1.56 10.23
C LEU A 302 11.85 1.30 10.73
N LEU A 303 12.42 2.25 11.48
CA LEU A 303 13.81 2.17 11.93
C LEU A 303 13.99 1.05 12.98
N PRO A 304 15.08 0.26 12.89
CA PRO A 304 15.38 -0.78 13.87
C PRO A 304 15.46 -0.25 15.32
N ALA A 305 15.99 0.96 15.50
CA ALA A 305 16.06 1.62 16.81
C ALA A 305 14.69 1.86 17.46
N ALA A 306 13.62 1.93 16.66
CA ALA A 306 12.25 2.07 17.11
C ALA A 306 11.51 0.71 17.25
N GLY A 307 12.22 -0.42 17.13
CA GLY A 307 11.61 -1.75 17.05
C GLY A 307 10.89 -2.01 15.72
N GLY A 308 11.23 -1.23 14.69
CA GLY A 308 10.72 -1.34 13.33
C GLY A 308 11.49 -2.34 12.48
N GLN A 309 10.82 -2.85 11.45
CA GLN A 309 11.42 -3.64 10.39
C GLN A 309 11.03 -3.05 9.04
N TRP A 310 12.05 -2.66 8.27
CA TRP A 310 11.87 -2.21 6.89
C TRP A 310 11.33 -3.35 6.01
N PRO A 311 10.51 -3.05 4.99
CA PRO A 311 10.08 -4.03 4.00
C PRO A 311 11.27 -4.69 3.30
N GLY A 312 11.16 -5.98 3.01
CA GLY A 312 12.19 -6.73 2.29
C GLY A 312 12.44 -6.17 0.88
N SER A 313 11.39 -5.77 0.18
CA SER A 313 11.42 -5.12 -1.15
C SER A 313 12.25 -3.83 -1.13
N LEU A 314 12.05 -2.98 -0.13
CA LEU A 314 12.78 -1.73 0.00
C LEU A 314 14.25 -1.94 0.36
N GLN A 315 14.54 -2.88 1.26
CA GLN A 315 15.92 -3.27 1.59
C GLN A 315 16.65 -3.84 0.38
N TRP A 316 15.98 -4.74 -0.33
CA TRP A 316 16.47 -5.37 -1.55
C TRP A 316 16.76 -4.35 -2.64
N ALA A 317 15.78 -3.51 -2.98
CA ALA A 317 15.95 -2.45 -3.97
C ALA A 317 17.11 -1.54 -3.58
N SER A 318 17.19 -1.07 -2.33
CA SER A 318 18.30 -0.20 -1.91
C SER A 318 19.66 -0.88 -2.06
N SER A 319 19.77 -2.19 -1.80
CA SER A 319 21.03 -2.91 -1.97
C SER A 319 21.52 -2.92 -3.42
N ILE A 320 20.59 -2.93 -4.38
CA ILE A 320 20.86 -2.83 -5.82
C ILE A 320 21.18 -1.38 -6.20
N THR A 321 20.39 -0.41 -5.75
CA THR A 321 20.52 1.00 -6.16
C THR A 321 21.80 1.66 -5.66
N ASP A 322 22.30 1.25 -4.49
CA ASP A 322 23.52 1.81 -3.89
C ASP A 322 24.79 1.55 -4.71
N ARG A 323 24.68 0.67 -5.71
CA ARG A 323 25.75 0.26 -6.61
C ARG A 323 25.54 0.73 -8.04
N GLY A 324 24.42 1.40 -8.34
CA GLY A 324 24.06 1.88 -9.67
C GLY A 324 23.91 3.40 -9.74
N GLU A 325 23.72 3.92 -10.95
CA GLU A 325 23.57 5.36 -11.19
C GLU A 325 22.11 5.82 -11.35
N SER A 326 21.18 4.87 -11.48
CA SER A 326 19.77 5.17 -11.75
C SER A 326 19.03 5.72 -10.52
N SER A 327 18.19 6.74 -10.75
CA SER A 327 17.24 7.23 -9.76
C SER A 327 15.97 6.39 -9.76
N TYR A 328 15.59 5.88 -8.60
CA TYR A 328 14.40 5.06 -8.41
C TYR A 328 13.39 5.79 -7.52
N THR A 329 12.14 5.35 -7.60
CA THR A 329 11.08 5.86 -6.73
C THR A 329 10.52 4.73 -5.88
N LEU A 330 9.85 5.09 -4.80
CA LEU A 330 9.13 4.18 -3.91
C LEU A 330 7.66 4.57 -3.96
N ARG A 331 6.81 3.62 -4.33
CA ARG A 331 5.35 3.74 -4.14
C ARG A 331 4.96 3.04 -2.85
N VAL A 332 4.09 3.68 -2.07
CA VAL A 332 3.42 3.09 -0.93
C VAL A 332 1.94 2.99 -1.27
N LEU A 333 1.45 1.77 -1.37
CA LEU A 333 0.11 1.42 -1.85
C LEU A 333 -0.67 0.76 -0.73
N GLY A 334 -1.96 1.06 -0.61
CA GLY A 334 -2.82 0.30 0.28
C GLY A 334 -4.13 0.99 0.59
N GLN A 335 -4.80 0.45 1.59
CA GLN A 335 -6.09 0.93 2.05
C GLN A 335 -6.04 1.44 3.48
N VAL A 336 -6.79 2.50 3.76
CA VAL A 336 -7.06 2.96 5.12
C VAL A 336 -8.36 2.32 5.58
N SER A 337 -8.28 1.60 6.69
CA SER A 337 -9.43 0.86 7.23
C SER A 337 -9.60 1.10 8.73
N ASP A 338 -10.84 1.28 9.17
CA ASP A 338 -11.23 1.17 10.58
C ASP A 338 -12.06 -0.09 10.77
N GLN A 339 -11.49 -1.09 11.45
CA GLN A 339 -12.06 -2.43 11.56
C GLN A 339 -12.41 -3.00 10.18
N ALA A 340 -13.66 -3.37 9.90
CA ALA A 340 -14.05 -3.88 8.58
C ALA A 340 -14.38 -2.77 7.57
N LYS A 341 -14.40 -1.49 7.97
CA LYS A 341 -14.79 -0.38 7.11
C LYS A 341 -13.58 0.18 6.37
N LEU A 342 -13.69 0.28 5.06
CA LEU A 342 -12.77 1.05 4.23
C LEU A 342 -13.07 2.55 4.39
N LEU A 343 -12.04 3.34 4.63
CA LEU A 343 -12.13 4.79 4.73
C LEU A 343 -11.53 5.48 3.51
N ASP A 344 -10.44 4.93 2.95
CA ASP A 344 -9.72 5.51 1.82
C ASP A 344 -8.81 4.46 1.15
N ILE A 345 -8.38 4.72 -0.09
CA ILE A 345 -7.30 4.00 -0.77
C ILE A 345 -6.25 5.01 -1.22
N ARG A 346 -4.98 4.75 -0.96
CA ARG A 346 -3.92 5.75 -1.19
C ARG A 346 -2.73 5.15 -1.93
N ARG A 347 -2.19 5.98 -2.82
CA ARG A 347 -0.88 5.84 -3.45
C ARG A 347 -0.04 7.03 -3.01
N GLU A 348 1.02 6.78 -2.27
CA GLU A 348 2.04 7.78 -1.97
C GLU A 348 3.31 7.50 -2.76
N VAL A 349 4.02 8.55 -3.18
CA VAL A 349 5.22 8.45 -4.01
C VAL A 349 6.36 9.19 -3.33
N TYR A 350 7.47 8.48 -3.14
CA TYR A 350 8.68 9.00 -2.53
C TYR A 350 9.88 8.75 -3.44
N PRO A 351 10.93 9.59 -3.37
CA PRO A 351 12.21 9.22 -3.92
C PRO A 351 12.78 8.03 -3.12
N LEU A 352 13.52 7.14 -3.80
CA LEU A 352 14.32 6.12 -3.15
C LEU A 352 15.78 6.60 -3.10
N PRO A 353 16.23 7.23 -2.00
CA PRO A 353 17.59 7.76 -1.95
C PRO A 353 18.61 6.62 -1.83
N GLN A 354 19.70 6.73 -2.59
CA GLN A 354 20.85 5.87 -2.41
C GLN A 354 21.40 6.01 -0.99
N GLY A 355 21.82 4.90 -0.40
CA GLY A 355 22.36 4.79 0.95
C GLY A 355 21.35 5.11 2.05
N LEU A 356 20.03 4.98 1.77
CA LEU A 356 18.96 5.08 2.77
C LEU A 356 19.26 4.24 4.02
N PHE A 357 19.89 3.08 3.83
CA PHE A 357 20.21 2.15 4.89
C PHE A 357 21.59 2.35 5.53
N SER A 358 22.33 3.39 5.15
CA SER A 358 23.56 3.76 5.86
C SER A 358 23.22 4.26 7.28
N ALA A 359 24.11 3.98 8.24
CA ALA A 359 23.91 4.40 9.63
C ALA A 359 23.73 5.92 9.76
N GLU A 360 24.50 6.70 8.99
CA GLU A 360 24.40 8.15 8.95
C GLU A 360 23.03 8.63 8.44
N ALA A 361 22.56 8.11 7.30
CA ALA A 361 21.27 8.48 6.73
C ALA A 361 20.11 8.13 7.68
N GLN A 362 20.15 6.98 8.35
CA GLN A 362 19.14 6.59 9.33
C GLN A 362 19.12 7.52 10.56
N ILE A 363 20.29 7.93 11.07
CA ILE A 363 20.39 8.90 12.18
C ILE A 363 19.82 10.26 11.75
N ILE A 364 20.15 10.74 10.56
CA ILE A 364 19.65 12.00 10.02
C ILE A 364 18.13 11.93 9.82
N LEU A 365 17.62 10.84 9.24
CA LEU A 365 16.18 10.62 9.04
C LEU A 365 15.45 10.61 10.39
N GLN A 366 15.95 9.86 11.37
CA GLN A 366 15.37 9.80 12.70
C GLN A 366 15.29 11.19 13.34
N ARG A 367 16.41 11.91 13.39
CA ARG A 367 16.47 13.26 13.96
C ARG A 367 15.54 14.24 13.23
N GLY A 368 15.47 14.15 11.91
CA GLY A 368 14.59 15.00 11.10
C GLY A 368 13.11 14.77 11.43
N LEU A 369 12.70 13.51 11.57
CA LEU A 369 11.33 13.13 11.96
C LEU A 369 11.01 13.56 13.39
N GLU A 370 11.95 13.38 14.33
CA GLU A 370 11.79 13.81 15.72
C GLU A 370 11.62 15.33 15.82
N LEU A 371 12.41 16.12 15.09
CA LEU A 371 12.26 17.58 15.02
C LEU A 371 10.88 17.97 14.48
N ALA A 372 10.42 17.33 13.41
CA ALA A 372 9.12 17.61 12.80
C ALA A 372 7.95 17.31 13.76
N GLU A 373 7.97 16.14 14.41
CA GLU A 373 6.95 15.73 15.39
C GLU A 373 6.98 16.60 16.66
N ASN A 374 8.17 16.94 17.17
CA ASN A 374 8.30 17.80 18.33
C ASN A 374 7.77 19.22 18.08
N LEU A 375 8.07 19.80 16.91
CA LEU A 375 7.51 21.10 16.52
C LEU A 375 5.99 20.99 16.31
N GLY A 376 5.50 19.96 15.63
CA GLY A 376 4.06 19.73 15.44
C GLY A 376 3.27 19.59 16.75
N LYS A 377 3.85 18.95 17.78
CA LYS A 377 3.28 18.90 19.13
C LYS A 377 3.21 20.29 19.78
N ARG A 378 4.28 21.08 19.68
CA ARG A 378 4.34 22.45 20.22
C ARG A 378 3.35 23.37 19.51
N LEU A 379 3.16 23.24 18.19
CA LEU A 379 2.12 23.96 17.46
C LEU A 379 0.71 23.58 17.94
N GLY A 380 0.48 22.34 18.38
CA GLY A 380 -0.75 21.98 19.08
C GLY A 380 -0.95 22.74 20.39
N THR A 381 0.12 22.94 21.17
CA THR A 381 0.08 23.79 22.36
C THR A 381 -0.20 25.25 22.02
N VAL A 382 0.27 25.76 20.88
CA VAL A 382 -0.07 27.11 20.38
C VAL A 382 -1.58 27.21 20.12
N SER A 383 -2.15 26.26 19.37
CA SER A 383 -3.61 26.20 19.13
C SER A 383 -4.40 26.14 20.43
N TRP A 384 -3.91 25.39 21.42
CA TRP A 384 -4.53 25.30 22.74
C TRP A 384 -4.54 26.65 23.49
N HIS A 385 -3.43 27.38 23.51
CA HIS A 385 -3.36 28.70 24.14
C HIS A 385 -4.26 29.73 23.45
N VAL A 386 -4.34 29.68 22.11
CA VAL A 386 -5.29 30.49 21.34
C VAL A 386 -6.72 30.18 21.76
N ALA A 387 -7.10 28.90 21.82
CA ALA A 387 -8.43 28.47 22.23
C ALA A 387 -8.79 28.95 23.65
N GLN A 388 -7.87 28.77 24.61
CA GLN A 388 -8.05 29.23 25.99
C GLN A 388 -8.26 30.74 26.10
N ALA A 389 -7.48 31.53 25.35
CA ALA A 389 -7.57 32.98 25.38
C ALA A 389 -8.85 33.51 24.72
N LEU A 390 -9.41 32.79 23.75
CA LEU A 390 -10.64 33.14 23.03
C LEU A 390 -11.90 32.74 23.77
N LEU A 391 -11.94 31.49 24.28
CA LEU A 391 -13.13 30.89 24.85
C LEU A 391 -13.19 31.02 26.39
N GLY A 392 -12.04 31.24 27.05
CA GLY A 392 -11.98 31.35 28.51
C GLY A 392 -12.13 30.01 29.22
N SER A 393 -12.83 30.00 30.36
CA SER A 393 -13.00 28.86 31.28
C SER A 393 -14.01 27.80 30.80
N LYS A 394 -14.15 27.60 29.48
CA LYS A 394 -15.03 26.57 28.94
C LYS A 394 -14.52 25.17 29.27
N GLU A 395 -15.41 24.19 29.15
CA GLU A 395 -15.07 22.78 29.28
C GLU A 395 -13.92 22.39 28.34
N LYS A 396 -13.07 21.49 28.83
CA LYS A 396 -11.84 21.05 28.15
C LYS A 396 -12.10 20.55 26.73
N ASP A 397 -13.20 19.85 26.51
CA ASP A 397 -13.55 19.28 25.20
C ASP A 397 -13.89 20.36 24.17
N GLN A 398 -14.55 21.44 24.60
CA GLN A 398 -14.85 22.58 23.72
C GLN A 398 -13.58 23.32 23.32
N LEU A 399 -12.62 23.45 24.24
CA LEU A 399 -11.30 24.00 23.94
C LEU A 399 -10.52 23.10 22.98
N GLN A 400 -10.60 21.77 23.14
CA GLN A 400 -9.92 20.82 22.27
C GLN A 400 -10.48 20.86 20.85
N ASN A 401 -11.81 20.85 20.72
CA ASN A 401 -12.49 20.92 19.43
C ASN A 401 -12.17 22.21 18.69
N PHE A 402 -12.15 23.35 19.39
CA PHE A 402 -11.75 24.62 18.77
C PHE A 402 -10.25 24.64 18.40
N ALA A 403 -9.37 24.15 19.26
CA ALA A 403 -7.95 24.07 18.95
C ALA A 403 -7.67 23.17 17.73
N ALA A 404 -8.45 22.09 17.57
CA ALA A 404 -8.38 21.19 16.43
C ALA A 404 -8.96 21.79 15.14
N SER A 405 -9.89 22.74 15.23
CA SER A 405 -10.46 23.42 14.06
C SER A 405 -9.54 24.48 13.46
N LEU A 406 -8.53 24.95 14.22
CA LEU A 406 -7.54 25.90 13.72
C LEU A 406 -6.67 25.28 12.61
N PRO A 407 -6.39 26.01 11.51
CA PRO A 407 -5.67 25.45 10.37
C PRO A 407 -4.20 25.15 10.66
N LEU A 408 -3.62 25.68 11.75
CA LEU A 408 -2.20 25.64 12.08
C LEU A 408 -1.52 24.28 11.85
N ARG A 409 -1.98 23.22 12.53
CA ARG A 409 -1.33 21.90 12.43
C ARG A 409 -1.56 21.26 11.07
N ARG A 410 -2.76 21.44 10.50
CA ARG A 410 -3.12 20.85 9.20
C ARG A 410 -2.25 21.45 8.09
N LEU A 411 -2.10 22.78 8.06
CA LEU A 411 -1.24 23.47 7.10
C LEU A 411 0.24 23.13 7.31
N TYR A 412 0.70 23.09 8.56
CA TYR A 412 2.08 22.70 8.86
C TYR A 412 2.44 21.34 8.27
N TRP A 413 1.62 20.31 8.49
CA TRP A 413 1.88 18.98 7.91
C TRP A 413 1.75 18.97 6.39
N SER A 414 0.74 19.65 5.84
CA SER A 414 0.54 19.74 4.39
C SER A 414 1.71 20.40 3.66
N GLU A 415 2.35 21.42 4.25
CA GLU A 415 3.56 22.02 3.67
C GLU A 415 4.74 21.04 3.74
N LEU A 416 4.89 20.30 4.84
CA LEU A 416 5.98 19.33 4.97
C LEU A 416 5.83 18.10 4.07
N ASP A 417 4.60 17.74 3.69
CA ASP A 417 4.36 16.68 2.71
C ASP A 417 5.06 16.96 1.37
N LEU A 418 5.14 18.24 0.98
CA LEU A 418 5.81 18.68 -0.25
C LEU A 418 7.33 18.69 -0.11
N GLU A 419 7.84 19.00 1.08
CA GLU A 419 9.26 19.22 1.34
C GLU A 419 10.02 17.95 1.77
N PHE A 420 9.31 16.98 2.35
CA PHE A 420 9.91 15.74 2.83
C PHE A 420 10.63 14.93 1.74
N PRO A 421 10.10 14.78 0.50
CA PRO A 421 10.85 14.17 -0.60
C PRO A 421 12.23 14.81 -0.85
N SER A 422 12.30 16.13 -0.81
CA SER A 422 13.56 16.88 -0.98
C SER A 422 14.53 16.61 0.18
N PHE A 423 14.02 16.45 1.41
CA PHE A 423 14.83 16.05 2.55
C PHE A 423 15.37 14.61 2.41
N LEU A 424 14.54 13.66 1.98
CA LEU A 424 14.96 12.28 1.73
C LEU A 424 16.12 12.18 0.74
N LEU A 425 16.07 12.92 -0.37
CA LEU A 425 17.15 12.94 -1.37
C LEU A 425 18.47 13.53 -0.84
N ARG A 426 18.40 14.31 0.25
CA ARG A 426 19.55 14.98 0.85
C ARG A 426 20.15 14.21 2.02
N LEU A 427 19.63 13.04 2.42
CA LEU A 427 20.09 12.32 3.61
C LEU A 427 21.60 12.04 3.64
N ARG A 428 22.27 11.97 2.48
CA ARG A 428 23.73 11.78 2.36
C ARG A 428 24.53 13.06 2.15
N GLN A 429 23.86 14.20 2.05
CA GLN A 429 24.51 15.48 1.81
C GLN A 429 24.81 16.18 3.14
N GLY A 430 26.00 16.78 3.24
CA GLY A 430 26.31 17.66 4.37
C GLY A 430 25.25 18.77 4.49
N GLY A 431 24.76 18.99 5.71
CA GLY A 431 23.75 20.03 5.98
C GLY A 431 22.29 19.61 5.77
N ALA A 432 21.99 18.33 5.53
CA ALA A 432 20.61 17.83 5.38
C ALA A 432 19.66 18.26 6.52
N LEU A 433 20.12 18.16 7.78
CA LEU A 433 19.36 18.62 8.94
C LEU A 433 19.22 20.15 8.98
N GLY A 434 20.21 20.89 8.51
CA GLY A 434 20.15 22.35 8.40
C GLY A 434 19.06 22.77 7.42
N PHE A 435 19.06 22.18 6.22
CA PHE A 435 17.99 22.33 5.23
C PHE A 435 16.63 21.99 5.84
N TRP A 436 16.50 20.82 6.48
CA TRP A 436 15.22 20.40 7.04
C TRP A 436 14.71 21.35 8.12
N ARG A 437 15.57 21.83 9.03
CA ARG A 437 15.19 22.83 10.04
C ARG A 437 14.63 24.12 9.41
N GLU A 438 15.17 24.55 8.27
CA GLU A 438 14.65 25.71 7.56
C GLU A 438 13.28 25.45 6.94
N GLN A 439 13.08 24.27 6.35
CA GLN A 439 11.76 23.86 5.85
C GLN A 439 10.72 23.77 6.98
N LEU A 440 11.09 23.20 8.14
CA LEU A 440 10.24 23.15 9.34
C LEU A 440 9.85 24.56 9.82
N ARG A 441 10.82 25.49 9.85
CA ARG A 441 10.58 26.89 10.22
C ARG A 441 9.63 27.55 9.24
N THR A 442 9.89 27.43 7.94
CA THR A 442 9.08 28.03 6.89
C THR A 442 7.64 27.53 6.93
N ALA A 443 7.45 26.20 7.02
CA ALA A 443 6.12 25.58 7.13
C ALA A 443 5.36 26.08 8.37
N ALA A 444 6.03 26.15 9.53
CA ALA A 444 5.41 26.62 10.76
C ALA A 444 5.01 28.10 10.70
N VAL A 445 5.87 28.95 10.11
CA VAL A 445 5.59 30.38 9.93
C VAL A 445 4.40 30.61 9.00
N ARG A 446 4.40 29.97 7.81
CA ARG A 446 3.27 30.07 6.87
C ARG A 446 1.96 29.61 7.49
N ALA A 447 1.97 28.44 8.14
CA ALA A 447 0.79 27.91 8.81
C ALA A 447 0.28 28.83 9.93
N TRP A 448 1.18 29.48 10.66
CA TRP A 448 0.83 30.48 11.65
C TRP A 448 0.21 31.72 11.01
N GLU A 449 0.81 32.28 9.97
CA GLU A 449 0.26 33.44 9.25
C GLU A 449 -1.18 33.24 8.78
N GLU A 450 -1.49 32.07 8.20
CA GLU A 450 -2.87 31.75 7.81
C GLU A 450 -3.80 31.58 9.03
N THR A 451 -3.29 31.01 10.12
CA THR A 451 -4.04 30.91 11.37
C THR A 451 -4.36 32.28 11.95
N ARG A 452 -3.42 33.25 11.87
CA ARG A 452 -3.65 34.63 12.29
C ARG A 452 -4.77 35.29 11.48
N ARG A 453 -4.81 35.04 10.16
CA ARG A 453 -5.87 35.54 9.28
C ARG A 453 -7.23 34.92 9.62
N PHE A 454 -7.26 33.64 9.97
CA PHE A 454 -8.47 32.92 10.35
C PHE A 454 -9.12 33.45 11.64
N LEU A 455 -8.33 33.84 12.64
CA LEU A 455 -8.85 34.26 13.96
C LEU A 455 -9.62 35.58 13.92
N GLY A 456 -9.51 36.38 12.86
CA GLY A 456 -10.22 37.66 12.70
C GLY A 456 -9.61 38.84 13.50
N THR A 457 -10.31 39.97 13.52
CA THR A 457 -9.74 41.28 13.94
C THR A 457 -10.42 41.92 15.16
N GLU A 458 -11.35 41.24 15.83
CA GLU A 458 -12.03 41.77 17.02
C GLU A 458 -11.10 41.80 18.25
N GLY A 459 -11.41 42.63 19.25
CA GLY A 459 -10.56 42.80 20.44
C GLY A 459 -10.25 41.52 21.21
N ARG A 460 -11.22 40.59 21.32
CA ARG A 460 -11.01 39.26 21.91
C ARG A 460 -10.08 38.37 21.06
N HIS A 461 -10.10 38.52 19.74
CA HIS A 461 -9.23 37.81 18.81
C HIS A 461 -7.79 38.31 18.93
N LEU A 462 -7.59 39.62 19.08
CA LEU A 462 -6.27 40.23 19.29
C LEU A 462 -5.60 39.76 20.59
N LYS A 463 -6.37 39.60 21.68
CA LYS A 463 -5.85 39.03 22.94
C LYS A 463 -5.39 37.58 22.74
N ALA A 464 -6.18 36.77 22.06
CA ALA A 464 -5.82 35.39 21.75
C ALA A 464 -4.62 35.31 20.80
N LEU A 465 -4.53 36.20 19.82
CA LEU A 465 -3.39 36.34 18.93
C LEU A 465 -2.11 36.64 19.72
N GLY A 466 -2.15 37.60 20.65
CA GLY A 466 -0.99 37.92 21.49
C GLY A 466 -0.52 36.76 22.37
N ALA A 467 -1.45 35.93 22.87
CA ALA A 467 -1.10 34.69 23.58
C ALA A 467 -0.48 33.65 22.65
N GLY A 468 -1.07 33.47 21.47
CA GLY A 468 -0.58 32.59 20.42
C GLY A 468 0.82 32.96 19.93
N GLU A 469 1.09 34.24 19.69
CA GLU A 469 2.42 34.72 19.22
C GLU A 469 3.53 34.38 20.22
N ARG A 470 3.28 34.58 21.52
CA ARG A 470 4.25 34.21 22.56
C ARG A 470 4.51 32.70 22.59
N ALA A 471 3.45 31.91 22.49
CA ALA A 471 3.57 30.45 22.44
C ALA A 471 4.28 29.98 21.16
N PHE A 472 4.01 30.62 20.03
CA PHE A 472 4.59 30.30 18.72
C PHE A 472 6.09 30.62 18.68
N ALA A 473 6.50 31.78 19.21
CA ALA A 473 7.92 32.12 19.37
C ALA A 473 8.66 31.08 20.21
N GLY A 474 8.03 30.61 21.30
CA GLY A 474 8.55 29.51 22.12
C GLY A 474 8.60 28.17 21.39
N ALA A 475 7.66 27.90 20.49
CA ALA A 475 7.66 26.69 19.66
C ALA A 475 8.84 26.67 18.67
N LEU A 476 9.09 27.79 17.98
CA LEU A 476 10.19 27.91 17.01
C LEU A 476 11.59 27.86 17.66
N ALA A 477 11.71 28.18 18.95
CA ALA A 477 12.98 28.12 19.66
C ALA A 477 13.59 26.71 19.66
N VAL A 478 12.79 25.65 19.54
CA VAL A 478 13.28 24.26 19.46
C VAL A 478 14.17 24.02 18.23
N LEU A 479 14.01 24.81 17.17
CA LEU A 479 14.81 24.69 15.95
C LEU A 479 16.20 25.36 16.06
N LYS A 480 16.51 26.02 17.19
CA LYS A 480 17.77 26.76 17.41
C LYS A 480 18.86 25.96 18.12
N GLU A 481 18.67 24.66 18.39
CA GLU A 481 19.72 23.86 19.04
C GLU A 481 21.01 23.83 18.22
N ARG A 482 22.13 24.11 18.92
CA ARG A 482 23.49 24.26 18.40
C ARG A 482 23.90 23.01 17.62
N GLU A 483 24.52 23.23 16.46
CA GLU A 483 25.36 22.23 15.81
C GLU A 483 26.39 21.74 16.84
N VAL A 484 26.15 20.58 17.42
CA VAL A 484 27.22 19.82 18.06
C VAL A 484 28.03 19.29 16.89
N ASN A 485 29.16 19.94 16.63
CA ASN A 485 30.19 19.46 15.71
C ASN A 485 30.43 17.97 15.98
N THR A 486 30.03 17.13 15.03
CA THR A 486 30.61 15.79 14.85
C THR A 486 31.87 15.91 14.03
#